data_AF-A0A2M6XTG9-F1
#
_entry.id   AF-A0A2M6XTG9-F1
#
_cell.length_a   1.000
_cell.length_b   1.000
_cell.length_c   1.000
_cell.angle_alpha   90.00
_cell.angle_beta   90.00
_cell.angle_gamma   90.00
#
_symmetry.space_group_name_H-M   'P 1'
#
loop_
_entity.id
_entity.type
_entity.pdbx_description
1 polymer ?
#
loop_
_entity_poly.entity_id
_entity_poly.type
_entity_poly.pdbx_seq_one_letter_code
_entity_poly.pdbx_strand_id
1 'polypeptide(L)'
;MFKITNGENYSLKAIHDHQQNGGSVLRSAHVGNFNAPTLFLAQEGFPVILHEHIRGDAKIYKPAFLKIGGQELPLTDQTTLPLTHSVINSEAKEKIKSILEGNFQRPAQLHYESLKRLFPSNIQLTSQLFFEQEPFFAKAMEVLAREYPGLFGNFVDKEGNIFNLAKKQGKNEQLYIDDNGTEISINPEQVAEMAHNYLKQTIEAITRNGSNPEGIVMKSNLYLLLSSVCEIYKDRTGTERYRPDRVEVVHFSGAEMMNYLIKNRNHAQDNTKELNNLYETLRREFGSILPDILDFRLVPTDMIGKIVTDTETTSKEVDELFINNQRLSEAYANRQKSRGLSAEEIKQRVLSLDEQAITQRILELYAQIGNLPGRIKKKISDVKDMLEDFEINRKKITGNLISAEIAVNDVYSEGVELDIEIIKIRNRISEISAENQKTEPTEISQFDIIKDNKKIYFPESARELSQRQLQDIWNYSIRESSRELKQEIQTSENNELHSEFKPKLK
;
A
#
# COMPACT_ATOMS: atom_id res chain seq x y z
N MET A 1 -20.68 -15.62 3.41
CA MET A 1 -20.26 -14.72 2.31
C MET A 1 -18.81 -14.33 2.51
N PHE A 2 -17.98 -14.48 1.49
CA PHE A 2 -16.59 -14.02 1.44
C PHE A 2 -16.53 -12.66 0.73
N LYS A 3 -16.50 -11.58 1.50
CA LYS A 3 -16.62 -10.22 0.99
C LYS A 3 -15.25 -9.58 0.90
N ILE A 4 -14.83 -9.23 -0.32
CA ILE A 4 -13.56 -8.58 -0.59
C ILE A 4 -13.77 -7.08 -0.72
N THR A 5 -12.98 -6.28 0.00
CA THR A 5 -13.05 -4.82 -0.11
C THR A 5 -11.66 -4.18 -0.06
N ASN A 6 -11.54 -2.98 -0.65
CA ASN A 6 -10.33 -2.19 -0.59
C ASN A 6 -10.14 -1.59 0.83
N GLY A 7 -8.98 -1.80 1.41
CA GLY A 7 -8.55 -1.31 2.73
C GLY A 7 -7.68 -0.05 2.67
N GLU A 8 -7.74 0.76 1.60
CA GLU A 8 -6.90 1.97 1.43
C GLU A 8 -7.03 3.01 2.56
N ASN A 9 -8.11 2.95 3.35
CA ASN A 9 -8.36 3.85 4.47
C ASN A 9 -7.69 3.39 5.78
N TYR A 10 -7.04 2.22 5.80
CA TYR A 10 -6.30 1.74 6.98
C TYR A 10 -4.91 2.36 7.04
N SER A 11 -4.54 2.86 8.21
CA SER A 11 -3.17 3.22 8.58
C SER A 11 -2.46 2.04 9.24
N LEU A 12 -1.12 2.07 9.31
CA LEU A 12 -0.36 1.02 10.01
C LEU A 12 -0.76 0.92 11.48
N LYS A 13 -0.96 2.06 12.14
CA LYS A 13 -1.38 2.13 13.54
C LYS A 13 -2.76 1.50 13.75
N ALA A 14 -3.73 1.77 12.87
CA ALA A 14 -5.05 1.15 12.95
C ALA A 14 -5.00 -0.38 12.76
N ILE A 15 -4.08 -0.88 11.93
CA ILE A 15 -3.90 -2.32 11.72
C ILE A 15 -3.19 -2.97 12.93
N HIS A 16 -2.21 -2.28 13.54
CA HIS A 16 -1.63 -2.69 14.81
C HIS A 16 -2.67 -2.78 15.91
N ASP A 17 -3.51 -1.75 16.06
CA ASP A 17 -4.61 -1.75 17.03
C ASP A 17 -5.57 -2.91 16.74
N HIS A 18 -5.89 -3.19 15.47
CA HIS A 18 -6.70 -4.35 15.09
C HIS A 18 -6.04 -5.67 15.54
N GLN A 19 -4.76 -5.87 15.27
CA GLN A 19 -4.01 -7.08 15.68
C GLN A 19 -3.93 -7.22 17.20
N GLN A 20 -3.65 -6.13 17.94
CA GLN A 20 -3.57 -6.13 19.41
C GLN A 20 -4.91 -6.45 20.07
N ASN A 21 -6.01 -6.04 19.44
CA ASN A 21 -7.37 -6.41 19.84
C ASN A 21 -7.74 -7.85 19.42
N GLY A 22 -6.78 -8.63 18.93
CA GLY A 22 -6.94 -10.01 18.51
C GLY A 22 -7.57 -10.16 17.13
N GLY A 23 -7.58 -9.13 16.29
CA GLY A 23 -8.03 -9.22 14.89
C GLY A 23 -7.02 -9.95 13.99
N SER A 24 -7.51 -10.62 12.96
CA SER A 24 -6.67 -11.38 12.02
C SER A 24 -5.96 -10.45 11.03
N VAL A 25 -4.63 -10.48 11.05
CA VAL A 25 -3.79 -9.72 10.11
C VAL A 25 -2.80 -10.66 9.45
N LEU A 26 -2.71 -10.61 8.12
CA LEU A 26 -1.68 -11.37 7.41
C LEU A 26 -1.11 -10.65 6.19
N ARG A 27 0.10 -11.04 5.82
CA ARG A 27 0.80 -10.65 4.59
C ARG A 27 1.19 -11.92 3.84
N SER A 28 0.64 -12.15 2.65
CA SER A 28 1.10 -13.26 1.79
C SER A 28 2.23 -12.82 0.87
N ALA A 29 3.34 -13.57 0.82
CA ALA A 29 4.42 -13.41 -0.16
C ALA A 29 4.82 -14.77 -0.71
N HIS A 30 5.52 -14.82 -1.84
CA HIS A 30 6.16 -16.07 -2.27
C HIS A 30 7.54 -16.20 -1.62
N VAL A 31 7.99 -17.44 -1.43
CA VAL A 31 9.37 -17.72 -1.01
C VAL A 31 10.34 -17.20 -2.09
N GLY A 32 11.29 -16.35 -1.69
CA GLY A 32 12.21 -15.68 -2.62
C GLY A 32 12.94 -14.49 -2.01
N ASN A 33 13.38 -13.55 -2.86
CA ASN A 33 13.90 -12.26 -2.38
C ASN A 33 12.74 -11.36 -1.99
N PHE A 34 12.71 -10.94 -0.73
CA PHE A 34 11.65 -10.10 -0.21
C PHE A 34 11.93 -8.65 -0.58
N ASN A 35 10.89 -7.96 -1.00
CA ASN A 35 10.97 -6.52 -1.23
C ASN A 35 10.95 -5.76 0.10
N ALA A 36 11.49 -4.54 0.08
CA ALA A 36 11.54 -3.66 1.25
C ALA A 36 10.18 -3.54 2.00
N PRO A 37 9.01 -3.38 1.35
CA PRO A 37 7.76 -3.33 2.10
C PRO A 37 7.41 -4.63 2.84
N THR A 38 7.73 -5.82 2.31
CA THR A 38 7.46 -7.07 3.04
C THR A 38 8.43 -7.25 4.20
N LEU A 39 9.71 -6.89 4.03
CA LEU A 39 10.70 -6.90 5.12
C LEU A 39 10.35 -5.91 6.23
N PHE A 40 9.89 -4.72 5.85
CA PHE A 40 9.38 -3.72 6.80
C PHE A 40 8.17 -4.25 7.58
N LEU A 41 7.17 -4.82 6.91
CA LEU A 41 6.00 -5.39 7.60
C LEU A 41 6.39 -6.54 8.56
N ALA A 42 7.38 -7.35 8.20
CA ALA A 42 7.91 -8.38 9.10
C ALA A 42 8.66 -7.77 10.32
N GLN A 43 9.42 -6.69 10.10
CA GLN A 43 10.09 -5.91 11.15
C GLN A 43 9.07 -5.27 12.12
N GLU A 44 7.92 -4.86 11.60
CA GLU A 44 6.81 -4.30 12.37
C GLU A 44 6.08 -5.33 13.25
N GLY A 45 6.30 -6.63 13.06
CA GLY A 45 5.58 -7.66 13.83
C GLY A 45 4.35 -8.24 13.14
N PHE A 46 4.08 -7.87 11.89
CA PHE A 46 2.95 -8.44 11.15
C PHE A 46 3.28 -9.86 10.68
N PRO A 47 2.34 -10.82 10.82
CA PRO A 47 2.53 -12.17 10.30
C PRO A 47 2.69 -12.17 8.77
N VAL A 48 3.76 -12.82 8.30
CA VAL A 48 4.03 -13.03 6.88
C VAL A 48 3.99 -14.52 6.57
N ILE A 49 3.02 -14.90 5.74
CA ILE A 49 2.87 -16.26 5.24
C ILE A 49 3.52 -16.42 3.88
N LEU A 50 4.33 -17.46 3.73
CA LEU A 50 5.13 -17.68 2.53
C LEU A 50 4.50 -18.77 1.68
N HIS A 51 4.09 -18.43 0.48
CA HIS A 51 3.63 -19.38 -0.51
C HIS A 51 4.84 -20.04 -1.18
N GLU A 52 4.94 -21.34 -1.00
CA GLU A 52 6.14 -22.15 -1.25
C GLU A 52 6.24 -22.60 -2.70
N HIS A 53 5.10 -22.73 -3.38
CA HIS A 53 5.06 -23.14 -4.76
C HIS A 53 5.31 -21.95 -5.70
N ILE A 54 6.56 -21.83 -6.15
CA ILE A 54 7.00 -20.84 -7.14
C ILE A 54 8.14 -21.42 -7.98
N ARG A 55 8.13 -21.10 -9.28
CA ARG A 55 9.23 -21.45 -10.20
C ARG A 55 10.40 -20.49 -10.04
N GLY A 56 11.61 -20.97 -10.31
CA GLY A 56 12.81 -20.14 -10.21
C GLY A 56 12.83 -18.95 -11.18
N ASP A 57 12.19 -19.08 -12.34
CA ASP A 57 12.06 -18.07 -13.39
C ASP A 57 10.94 -17.05 -13.14
N ALA A 58 10.25 -17.15 -12.00
CA ALA A 58 9.25 -16.18 -11.61
C ALA A 58 9.88 -14.78 -11.55
N LYS A 59 9.38 -13.88 -12.39
CA LYS A 59 9.88 -12.50 -12.50
C LYS A 59 9.71 -11.73 -11.18
N ILE A 60 8.65 -12.03 -10.44
CA ILE A 60 8.37 -11.44 -9.14
C ILE A 60 9.17 -12.23 -8.09
N TYR A 61 9.84 -11.53 -7.18
CA TYR A 61 10.72 -12.10 -6.13
C TYR A 61 12.05 -12.71 -6.61
N LYS A 62 12.21 -12.92 -7.93
CA LYS A 62 13.41 -13.47 -8.60
C LYS A 62 14.08 -14.58 -7.78
N PRO A 63 13.34 -15.64 -7.46
CA PRO A 63 13.69 -16.48 -6.31
C PRO A 63 14.77 -17.52 -6.66
N ALA A 64 15.18 -17.61 -7.93
CA ALA A 64 16.41 -18.30 -8.35
C ALA A 64 17.69 -17.47 -8.13
N PHE A 65 17.61 -16.31 -7.49
CA PHE A 65 18.76 -15.42 -7.29
C PHE A 65 18.94 -15.07 -5.82
N LEU A 66 20.19 -14.80 -5.44
CA LEU A 66 20.55 -14.12 -4.21
C LEU A 66 20.88 -12.67 -4.55
N LYS A 67 20.19 -11.73 -3.91
CA LYS A 67 20.39 -10.29 -4.11
C LYS A 67 21.20 -9.70 -2.99
N ILE A 68 22.28 -8.98 -3.30
CA ILE A 68 23.05 -8.20 -2.31
C ILE A 68 23.56 -6.93 -2.99
N GLY A 69 23.29 -5.76 -2.42
CA GLY A 69 23.73 -4.48 -2.98
C GLY A 69 23.26 -4.28 -4.42
N GLY A 70 22.03 -4.72 -4.74
CA GLY A 70 21.47 -4.68 -6.09
C GLY A 70 22.04 -5.72 -7.07
N GLN A 71 23.10 -6.44 -6.71
CA GLN A 71 23.68 -7.49 -7.56
C GLN A 71 22.91 -8.81 -7.42
N GLU A 72 22.63 -9.44 -8.55
CA GLU A 72 21.91 -10.73 -8.61
C GLU A 72 22.90 -11.86 -8.89
N LEU A 73 22.98 -12.80 -7.95
CA LEU A 73 23.75 -14.03 -8.09
C LEU A 73 22.81 -15.20 -8.35
N PRO A 74 22.95 -15.96 -9.46
CA PRO A 74 22.16 -17.16 -9.68
C PRO A 74 22.41 -18.20 -8.59
N LEU A 75 21.34 -18.65 -7.93
CA LEU A 75 21.37 -19.75 -6.97
C LEU A 75 21.31 -21.10 -7.66
N THR A 76 20.66 -21.19 -8.83
CA THR A 76 20.44 -22.43 -9.56
C THR A 76 20.37 -22.18 -11.06
N ASP A 77 20.80 -23.17 -11.85
CA ASP A 77 20.67 -23.15 -13.31
C ASP A 77 19.33 -23.76 -13.77
N GLN A 78 18.59 -24.38 -12.84
CA GLN A 78 17.31 -25.06 -13.10
C GLN A 78 16.13 -24.12 -12.81
N THR A 79 16.13 -22.95 -13.44
CA THR A 79 15.15 -21.88 -13.15
C THR A 79 13.72 -22.25 -13.56
N THR A 80 13.55 -23.19 -14.48
CA THR A 80 12.24 -23.67 -14.93
C THR A 80 11.56 -24.58 -13.91
N LEU A 81 12.28 -25.13 -12.93
CA LEU A 81 11.72 -26.00 -11.89
C LEU A 81 11.14 -25.19 -10.73
N PRO A 82 10.22 -25.77 -9.94
CA PRO A 82 9.86 -25.24 -8.63
C PRO A 82 11.09 -25.15 -7.72
N LEU A 83 11.16 -24.12 -6.88
CA LEU A 83 12.33 -23.92 -6.01
C LEU A 83 12.51 -24.95 -4.90
N THR A 84 11.47 -25.71 -4.61
CA THR A 84 11.51 -26.89 -3.75
C THR A 84 12.21 -28.09 -4.41
N HIS A 85 12.50 -28.00 -5.71
CA HIS A 85 13.11 -29.05 -6.52
C HIS A 85 14.47 -28.63 -7.10
N SER A 86 14.66 -27.35 -7.38
CA SER A 86 15.94 -26.82 -7.86
C SER A 86 17.06 -26.98 -6.82
N VAL A 87 18.25 -27.31 -7.30
CA VAL A 87 19.46 -27.47 -6.46
C VAL A 87 20.31 -26.20 -6.49
N ILE A 88 20.84 -25.80 -5.33
CA ILE A 88 21.80 -24.70 -5.25
C ILE A 88 23.12 -25.11 -5.93
N ASN A 89 23.57 -24.30 -6.90
CA ASN A 89 24.82 -24.52 -7.62
C ASN A 89 26.06 -24.32 -6.72
N SER A 90 27.20 -24.87 -7.13
CA SER A 90 28.42 -24.89 -6.31
C SER A 90 28.99 -23.49 -6.05
N GLU A 91 28.88 -22.58 -7.03
CA GLU A 91 29.37 -21.20 -6.88
C GLU A 91 28.58 -20.43 -5.79
N ALA A 92 27.25 -20.55 -5.83
CA ALA A 92 26.37 -19.92 -4.85
C ALA A 92 26.59 -20.47 -3.44
N LYS A 93 26.84 -21.79 -3.29
CA LYS A 93 27.12 -22.39 -1.98
C LYS A 93 28.28 -21.73 -1.25
N GLU A 94 29.37 -21.41 -1.94
CA GLU A 94 30.52 -20.75 -1.33
C GLU A 94 30.19 -19.31 -0.89
N LYS A 95 29.47 -18.56 -1.73
CA LYS A 95 28.99 -17.22 -1.36
C LYS A 95 28.02 -17.26 -0.17
N ILE A 96 27.07 -18.20 -0.16
CA ILE A 96 26.10 -18.37 0.93
C ILE A 96 26.80 -18.65 2.26
N LYS A 97 27.80 -19.54 2.29
CA LYS A 97 28.55 -19.85 3.53
C LYS A 97 29.20 -18.61 4.15
N SER A 98 29.59 -17.62 3.34
CA SER A 98 30.16 -16.36 3.83
C SER A 98 29.12 -15.40 4.44
N ILE A 99 27.83 -15.61 4.16
CA ILE A 99 26.73 -14.73 4.58
C ILE A 99 25.91 -15.36 5.71
N LEU A 100 25.63 -16.65 5.59
CA LEU A 100 24.71 -17.38 6.45
C LEU A 100 25.29 -18.76 6.77
N GLU A 101 25.48 -19.02 8.05
CA GLU A 101 25.83 -20.35 8.55
C GLU A 101 24.68 -21.32 8.26
N GLY A 102 24.98 -22.42 7.58
CA GLY A 102 24.00 -23.44 7.24
C GLY A 102 24.38 -24.25 6.00
N ASN A 103 23.77 -25.42 5.86
CA ASN A 103 23.90 -26.24 4.66
C ASN A 103 22.56 -26.27 3.93
N PHE A 104 22.42 -25.38 2.95
CA PHE A 104 21.20 -25.23 2.17
C PHE A 104 21.31 -26.03 0.87
N GLN A 105 20.32 -26.89 0.62
CA GLN A 105 20.28 -27.69 -0.59
C GLN A 105 19.50 -26.99 -1.71
N ARG A 106 18.48 -26.21 -1.35
CA ARG A 106 17.48 -25.65 -2.27
C ARG A 106 17.32 -24.13 -2.05
N PRO A 107 17.04 -23.35 -3.11
CA PRO A 107 16.79 -21.92 -2.96
C PRO A 107 15.63 -21.60 -2.00
N ALA A 108 14.54 -22.38 -2.04
CA ALA A 108 13.39 -22.16 -1.15
C ALA A 108 13.78 -22.26 0.35
N GLN A 109 14.63 -23.24 0.68
CA GLN A 109 15.18 -23.42 2.01
C GLN A 109 16.04 -22.22 2.43
N LEU A 110 16.97 -21.78 1.59
CA LEU A 110 17.82 -20.62 1.87
C LEU A 110 16.99 -19.36 2.14
N HIS A 111 16.01 -19.07 1.30
CA HIS A 111 15.16 -17.89 1.45
C HIS A 111 14.31 -17.97 2.72
N TYR A 112 13.71 -19.11 3.02
CA TYR A 112 12.92 -19.27 4.24
C TYR A 112 13.77 -19.14 5.51
N GLU A 113 14.89 -19.86 5.60
CA GLU A 113 15.74 -19.87 6.79
C GLU A 113 16.42 -18.50 7.04
N SER A 114 16.84 -17.82 5.97
CA SER A 114 17.36 -16.45 6.09
C SER A 114 16.31 -15.49 6.68
N LEU A 115 15.05 -15.61 6.28
CA LEU A 115 13.95 -14.81 6.83
C LEU A 115 13.59 -15.21 8.26
N LYS A 116 13.55 -16.51 8.60
CA LYS A 116 13.32 -16.97 9.98
C LYS A 116 14.42 -16.51 10.93
N ARG A 117 15.67 -16.41 10.46
CA ARG A 117 16.77 -15.85 11.25
C ARG A 117 16.55 -14.37 11.58
N LEU A 118 16.04 -13.59 10.63
CA LEU A 118 15.75 -12.17 10.83
C LEU A 118 14.48 -11.94 11.67
N PHE A 119 13.43 -12.72 11.42
CA PHE A 119 12.09 -12.52 11.96
C PHE A 119 11.50 -13.85 12.47
N PRO A 120 12.01 -14.39 13.60
CA PRO A 120 11.72 -15.76 14.03
C PRO A 120 10.24 -16.02 14.33
N SER A 121 9.54 -15.02 14.87
CA SER A 121 8.14 -15.16 15.29
C SER A 121 7.11 -14.83 14.21
N ASN A 122 7.51 -14.11 13.15
CA ASN A 122 6.56 -13.48 12.22
C ASN A 122 6.50 -14.18 10.86
N ILE A 123 7.47 -15.04 10.55
CA ILE A 123 7.54 -15.74 9.27
C ILE A 123 7.06 -17.18 9.43
N GLN A 124 6.16 -17.60 8.56
CA GLN A 124 5.62 -18.96 8.52
C GLN A 124 5.37 -19.39 7.07
N LEU A 125 5.54 -20.67 6.77
CA LEU A 125 5.12 -21.23 5.49
C LEU A 125 3.59 -21.33 5.42
N THR A 126 2.99 -21.12 4.24
CA THR A 126 1.53 -21.25 4.09
C THR A 126 1.04 -22.65 4.44
N SER A 127 1.80 -23.68 4.08
CA SER A 127 1.52 -25.06 4.49
C SER A 127 1.53 -25.19 6.02
N GLN A 128 2.52 -24.60 6.72
CA GLN A 128 2.57 -24.67 8.18
C GLN A 128 1.33 -24.05 8.82
N LEU A 129 0.83 -22.92 8.30
CA LEU A 129 -0.42 -22.31 8.77
C LEU A 129 -1.60 -23.28 8.64
N PHE A 130 -1.70 -23.99 7.51
CA PHE A 130 -2.79 -24.96 7.29
C PHE A 130 -2.72 -26.13 8.27
N PHE A 131 -1.51 -26.65 8.54
CA PHE A 131 -1.32 -27.78 9.45
C PHE A 131 -1.52 -27.43 10.93
N GLU A 132 -1.50 -26.16 11.33
CA GLU A 132 -1.93 -25.76 12.67
C GLU A 132 -3.42 -26.07 12.91
N GLN A 133 -4.21 -26.18 11.84
CA GLN A 133 -5.64 -26.52 11.86
C GLN A 133 -5.93 -27.78 11.04
N GLU A 134 -5.02 -28.77 11.09
CA GLU A 134 -5.02 -29.96 10.22
C GLU A 134 -6.39 -30.66 10.10
N PRO A 135 -7.16 -30.94 11.17
CA PRO A 135 -8.45 -31.63 11.02
C PRO A 135 -9.46 -30.85 10.18
N PHE A 136 -9.52 -29.52 10.37
CA PHE A 136 -10.38 -28.65 9.57
C PHE A 136 -9.86 -28.56 8.13
N PHE A 137 -8.56 -28.31 7.98
CA PHE A 137 -7.92 -28.15 6.68
C PHE A 137 -8.06 -29.40 5.80
N ALA A 138 -7.74 -30.59 6.33
CA ALA A 138 -7.87 -31.85 5.60
C ALA A 138 -9.32 -32.08 5.13
N LYS A 139 -10.30 -31.81 6.01
CA LYS A 139 -11.71 -31.95 5.64
C LYS A 139 -12.14 -30.93 4.58
N ALA A 140 -11.68 -29.69 4.68
CA ALA A 140 -11.95 -28.66 3.70
C ALA A 140 -11.37 -29.04 2.32
N MET A 141 -10.18 -29.62 2.29
CA MET A 141 -9.54 -30.12 1.07
C MET A 141 -10.36 -31.21 0.39
N GLU A 142 -10.85 -32.20 1.13
CA GLU A 142 -11.73 -33.26 0.60
C GLU A 142 -12.98 -32.69 -0.07
N VAL A 143 -13.67 -31.77 0.64
CA VAL A 143 -14.91 -31.16 0.15
C VAL A 143 -14.65 -30.34 -1.10
N LEU A 144 -13.61 -29.51 -1.09
CA LEU A 144 -13.29 -28.64 -2.23
C LEU A 144 -12.77 -29.44 -3.43
N ALA A 145 -12.01 -30.53 -3.23
CA ALA A 145 -11.57 -31.40 -4.33
C ALA A 145 -12.75 -32.09 -5.03
N ARG A 146 -13.76 -32.51 -4.25
CA ARG A 146 -14.98 -33.12 -4.79
C ARG A 146 -15.83 -32.14 -5.58
N GLU A 147 -16.10 -30.96 -5.01
CA GLU A 147 -17.03 -29.99 -5.60
C GLU A 147 -16.37 -29.08 -6.66
N TYR A 148 -15.07 -28.81 -6.52
CA TYR A 148 -14.30 -27.90 -7.37
C TYR A 148 -12.96 -28.49 -7.83
N PRO A 149 -12.96 -29.66 -8.49
CA PRO A 149 -11.72 -30.34 -8.92
C PRO A 149 -10.82 -29.48 -9.80
N GLY A 150 -11.41 -28.55 -10.58
CA GLY A 150 -10.66 -27.62 -11.44
C GLY A 150 -9.72 -26.64 -10.71
N LEU A 151 -9.79 -26.57 -9.38
CA LEU A 151 -8.92 -25.75 -8.55
C LEU A 151 -7.65 -26.46 -8.07
N PHE A 152 -7.56 -27.77 -8.31
CA PHE A 152 -6.40 -28.61 -8.02
C PHE A 152 -5.57 -28.72 -9.31
N GLY A 153 -5.07 -27.56 -9.73
CA GLY A 153 -4.77 -27.28 -11.14
C GLY A 153 -3.54 -27.97 -11.70
N ASN A 154 -2.56 -28.32 -10.86
CA ASN A 154 -1.30 -28.89 -11.31
C ASN A 154 -0.91 -30.12 -10.50
N PHE A 155 -0.25 -31.07 -11.15
CA PHE A 155 0.54 -32.12 -10.51
C PHE A 155 2.02 -31.81 -10.71
N VAL A 156 2.84 -32.03 -9.67
CA VAL A 156 4.28 -31.87 -9.69
C VAL A 156 4.92 -33.19 -9.30
N ASP A 157 5.80 -33.72 -10.15
CA ASP A 157 6.53 -34.97 -9.88
C ASP A 157 7.77 -34.74 -8.98
N LYS A 158 8.52 -35.82 -8.69
CA LYS A 158 9.73 -35.76 -7.84
C LYS A 158 10.87 -35.01 -8.50
N GLU A 159 10.89 -34.97 -9.83
CA GLU A 159 11.87 -34.29 -10.66
C GLU A 159 11.56 -32.78 -10.79
N GLY A 160 10.33 -32.38 -10.47
CA GLY A 160 9.84 -31.00 -10.52
C GLY A 160 9.17 -30.62 -11.83
N ASN A 161 8.86 -31.59 -12.69
CA ASN A 161 8.06 -31.36 -13.89
C ASN A 161 6.62 -31.03 -13.49
N ILE A 162 6.00 -30.10 -14.22
CA ILE A 162 4.66 -29.59 -13.93
C ILE A 162 3.71 -30.11 -15.00
N PHE A 163 2.66 -30.80 -14.56
CA PHE A 163 1.58 -31.31 -15.40
C PHE A 163 0.32 -30.50 -15.10
N ASN A 164 -0.28 -29.89 -16.12
CA ASN A 164 -1.46 -29.05 -15.97
C ASN A 164 -2.73 -29.87 -16.15
N LEU A 165 -3.77 -29.59 -15.35
CA LEU A 165 -5.06 -30.25 -15.46
C LEU A 165 -5.68 -30.03 -16.86
N ALA A 166 -5.98 -31.13 -17.55
CA ALA A 166 -6.53 -31.11 -18.90
C ALA A 166 -7.95 -30.52 -18.94
N LYS A 167 -8.32 -29.88 -20.07
CA LYS A 167 -9.68 -29.33 -20.23
C LYS A 167 -10.76 -30.42 -20.37
N LYS A 168 -10.40 -31.59 -20.90
CA LYS A 168 -11.31 -32.73 -21.05
C LYS A 168 -10.98 -33.73 -19.95
N GLN A 169 -11.92 -33.89 -19.02
CA GLN A 169 -11.81 -34.83 -17.91
C GLN A 169 -12.46 -36.16 -18.32
N GLY A 170 -11.84 -37.28 -17.94
CA GLY A 170 -12.50 -38.58 -17.98
C GLY A 170 -13.61 -38.63 -16.94
N LYS A 171 -14.62 -39.49 -17.10
CA LYS A 171 -15.71 -39.61 -16.12
C LYS A 171 -15.23 -40.04 -14.72
N ASN A 172 -14.09 -40.74 -14.63
CA ASN A 172 -13.59 -41.37 -13.41
C ASN A 172 -12.15 -40.98 -13.07
N GLU A 173 -11.55 -40.07 -13.84
CA GLU A 173 -10.11 -39.79 -13.78
C GLU A 173 -9.83 -38.31 -14.09
N GLN A 174 -8.91 -37.73 -13.32
CA GLN A 174 -8.33 -36.43 -13.61
C GLN A 174 -7.04 -36.57 -14.39
N LEU A 175 -7.04 -36.02 -15.60
CA LEU A 175 -5.90 -36.07 -16.51
C LEU A 175 -5.06 -34.80 -16.37
N TYR A 176 -3.75 -34.97 -16.16
CA TYR A 176 -2.76 -33.91 -16.11
C TYR A 176 -1.74 -34.11 -17.24
N ILE A 177 -1.39 -33.03 -17.94
CA ILE A 177 -0.56 -33.10 -19.15
C ILE A 177 0.58 -32.08 -19.04
N ASP A 178 1.81 -32.51 -19.30
CA ASP A 178 2.97 -31.61 -19.41
C ASP A 178 3.07 -30.95 -20.79
N ASP A 179 4.07 -30.08 -20.97
CA ASP A 179 4.31 -29.40 -22.24
C ASP A 179 4.74 -30.35 -23.38
N ASN A 180 5.18 -31.56 -23.05
CA ASN A 180 5.60 -32.60 -24.02
C ASN A 180 4.45 -33.53 -24.42
N GLY A 181 3.27 -33.38 -23.81
CA GLY A 181 2.12 -34.26 -24.03
C GLY A 181 2.15 -35.56 -23.22
N THR A 182 3.04 -35.66 -22.23
CA THR A 182 3.07 -36.76 -21.25
C THR A 182 1.86 -36.64 -20.34
N GLU A 183 1.15 -37.75 -20.16
CA GLU A 183 -0.10 -37.79 -19.41
C GLU A 183 0.06 -38.51 -18.08
N ILE A 184 -0.54 -37.95 -17.03
CA ILE A 184 -0.71 -38.57 -15.72
C ILE A 184 -2.20 -38.59 -15.40
N SER A 185 -2.69 -39.77 -15.02
CA SER A 185 -4.07 -39.96 -14.59
C SER A 185 -4.14 -40.19 -13.09
N ILE A 186 -5.02 -39.43 -12.42
CA ILE A 186 -5.22 -39.47 -10.97
C ILE A 186 -6.70 -39.75 -10.68
N ASN A 187 -6.97 -40.66 -9.74
CA ASN A 187 -8.33 -40.87 -9.26
C ASN A 187 -8.81 -39.61 -8.52
N PRO A 188 -9.96 -39.00 -8.87
CA PRO A 188 -10.50 -37.81 -8.22
C PRO A 188 -10.55 -37.90 -6.68
N GLU A 189 -10.79 -39.09 -6.13
CA GLU A 189 -10.85 -39.31 -4.67
C GLU A 189 -9.49 -39.12 -3.97
N GLN A 190 -8.39 -39.27 -4.70
CA GLN A 190 -7.02 -39.14 -4.17
C GLN A 190 -6.48 -37.71 -4.23
N VAL A 191 -7.14 -36.81 -4.97
CA VAL A 191 -6.65 -35.45 -5.24
C VAL A 191 -6.41 -34.65 -3.95
N ALA A 192 -7.35 -34.73 -3.00
CA ALA A 192 -7.23 -34.05 -1.71
C ALA A 192 -6.05 -34.60 -0.89
N GLU A 193 -5.90 -35.92 -0.82
CA GLU A 193 -4.80 -36.58 -0.12
C GLU A 193 -3.44 -36.23 -0.74
N MET A 194 -3.35 -36.25 -2.07
CA MET A 194 -2.12 -35.89 -2.79
C MET A 194 -1.74 -34.43 -2.59
N ALA A 195 -2.73 -33.52 -2.56
CA ALA A 195 -2.47 -32.11 -2.26
C ALA A 195 -2.03 -31.89 -0.81
N HIS A 196 -2.67 -32.57 0.13
CA HIS A 196 -2.30 -32.56 1.54
C HIS A 196 -0.87 -33.07 1.76
N ASN A 197 -0.53 -34.21 1.16
CA ASN A 197 0.79 -34.82 1.24
C ASN A 197 1.86 -33.94 0.57
N TYR A 198 1.55 -33.28 -0.55
CA TYR A 198 2.45 -32.33 -1.20
C TYR A 198 2.87 -31.20 -0.25
N LEU A 199 1.89 -30.59 0.45
CA LEU A 199 2.16 -29.51 1.42
C LEU A 199 3.00 -30.01 2.60
N LYS A 200 2.72 -31.22 3.12
CA LYS A 200 3.52 -31.84 4.18
C LYS A 200 4.97 -32.07 3.76
N GLN A 201 5.17 -32.66 2.58
CA GLN A 201 6.50 -32.88 2.01
C GLN A 201 7.21 -31.56 1.73
N THR A 202 6.49 -30.51 1.36
CA THR A 202 7.04 -29.17 1.13
C THR A 202 7.61 -28.57 2.41
N ILE A 203 6.91 -28.71 3.54
CA ILE A 203 7.44 -28.33 4.86
C ILE A 203 8.73 -29.09 5.16
N GLU A 204 8.75 -30.41 4.95
CA GLU A 204 9.94 -31.22 5.20
C GLU A 204 11.11 -30.83 4.29
N ALA A 205 10.86 -30.60 3.00
CA ALA A 205 11.86 -30.18 2.02
C ALA A 205 12.51 -28.83 2.39
N ILE A 206 11.71 -27.88 2.90
CA ILE A 206 12.17 -26.54 3.27
C ILE A 206 12.77 -26.50 4.67
N THR A 207 12.24 -27.23 5.65
CA THR A 207 12.64 -27.06 7.07
C THR A 207 13.51 -28.20 7.62
N ARG A 208 13.54 -29.35 6.97
CA ARG A 208 14.19 -30.58 7.49
C ARG A 208 15.08 -31.30 6.47
N ASN A 209 15.44 -30.65 5.36
CA ASN A 209 16.18 -31.29 4.25
C ASN A 209 15.48 -32.56 3.72
N GLY A 210 14.14 -32.56 3.69
CA GLY A 210 13.36 -33.65 3.12
C GLY A 210 13.61 -33.88 1.63
N SER A 211 13.02 -34.95 1.10
CA SER A 211 12.97 -35.23 -0.34
C SER A 211 12.18 -34.17 -1.10
N ASN A 212 12.32 -34.15 -2.43
CA ASN A 212 11.52 -33.28 -3.27
C ASN A 212 10.02 -33.61 -3.12
N PRO A 213 9.15 -32.60 -2.97
CA PRO A 213 7.72 -32.84 -2.81
C PRO A 213 7.08 -33.26 -4.13
N GLU A 214 6.22 -34.28 -4.07
CA GLU A 214 5.43 -34.78 -5.20
C GLU A 214 3.94 -34.74 -4.85
N GLY A 215 3.11 -34.31 -5.80
CA GLY A 215 1.66 -34.29 -5.61
C GLY A 215 0.96 -33.10 -6.26
N ILE A 216 -0.20 -32.75 -5.71
CA ILE A 216 -1.12 -31.78 -6.31
C ILE A 216 -0.92 -30.39 -5.72
N VAL A 217 -0.87 -29.39 -6.59
CA VAL A 217 -0.80 -27.97 -6.24
C VAL A 217 -2.13 -27.28 -6.50
N MET A 218 -2.58 -26.51 -5.52
CA MET A 218 -3.83 -25.76 -5.59
C MET A 218 -3.67 -24.44 -6.37
N LYS A 219 -4.77 -23.91 -6.90
CA LYS A 219 -4.81 -22.56 -7.47
C LYS A 219 -4.87 -21.48 -6.37
N SER A 220 -4.47 -20.26 -6.72
CA SER A 220 -4.33 -19.14 -5.80
C SER A 220 -5.59 -18.80 -4.99
N ASN A 221 -6.79 -18.94 -5.56
CA ASN A 221 -8.04 -18.68 -4.83
C ASN A 221 -8.28 -19.67 -3.69
N LEU A 222 -7.87 -20.94 -3.84
CA LEU A 222 -7.92 -21.89 -2.73
C LEU A 222 -6.97 -21.49 -1.61
N TYR A 223 -5.71 -21.14 -1.95
CA TYR A 223 -4.75 -20.64 -0.96
C TYR A 223 -5.28 -19.41 -0.22
N LEU A 224 -5.84 -18.44 -0.94
CA LEU A 224 -6.39 -17.23 -0.34
C LEU A 224 -7.52 -17.54 0.64
N LEU A 225 -8.47 -18.38 0.21
CA LEU A 225 -9.60 -18.79 1.04
C LEU A 225 -9.11 -19.52 2.29
N LEU A 226 -8.30 -20.57 2.11
CA LEU A 226 -7.82 -21.44 3.17
C LEU A 226 -6.94 -20.69 4.17
N SER A 227 -6.06 -19.79 3.72
CA SER A 227 -5.28 -18.94 4.61
C SER A 227 -6.18 -18.04 5.45
N SER A 228 -7.23 -17.47 4.83
CA SER A 228 -8.17 -16.62 5.55
C SER A 228 -8.96 -17.40 6.60
N VAL A 229 -9.48 -18.58 6.26
CA VAL A 229 -10.30 -19.36 7.21
C VAL A 229 -9.45 -20.03 8.30
N CYS A 230 -8.26 -20.53 7.98
CA CYS A 230 -7.35 -21.11 8.97
C CYS A 230 -6.86 -20.04 9.95
N GLU A 231 -6.58 -18.81 9.49
CA GLU A 231 -6.19 -17.70 10.36
C GLU A 231 -7.32 -17.28 11.32
N ILE A 232 -8.57 -17.26 10.86
CA ILE A 232 -9.73 -16.97 11.73
C ILE A 232 -10.00 -18.11 12.73
N TYR A 233 -9.67 -19.34 12.35
CA TYR A 233 -9.91 -20.53 13.16
C TYR A 233 -8.80 -20.76 14.19
N LYS A 234 -7.57 -20.35 13.87
CA LYS A 234 -6.46 -20.18 14.83
C LYS A 234 -6.98 -19.36 16.01
N ASP A 235 -6.85 -19.91 17.22
CA ASP A 235 -7.34 -19.36 18.49
C ASP A 235 -8.84 -19.57 18.83
N ARG A 236 -9.63 -20.31 18.04
CA ARG A 236 -11.01 -20.73 18.43
C ARG A 236 -11.04 -21.91 19.41
N THR A 237 -10.02 -22.07 20.25
CA THR A 237 -9.90 -23.10 21.30
C THR A 237 -10.80 -22.78 22.53
N GLY A 238 -12.10 -22.61 22.31
CA GLY A 238 -13.08 -22.48 23.40
C GLY A 238 -13.22 -21.08 24.01
N THR A 239 -12.61 -20.06 23.41
CA THR A 239 -12.94 -18.65 23.68
C THR A 239 -13.57 -18.04 22.44
N GLU A 240 -14.84 -17.64 22.51
CA GLU A 240 -15.55 -16.90 21.46
C GLU A 240 -14.87 -15.53 21.24
N ARG A 241 -13.76 -15.49 20.49
CA ARG A 241 -13.03 -14.25 20.20
C ARG A 241 -13.76 -13.34 19.20
N TYR A 242 -14.70 -13.89 18.42
CA TYR A 242 -15.43 -13.12 17.40
C TYR A 242 -16.91 -13.41 17.42
N ARG A 243 -17.68 -12.44 16.94
CA ARG A 243 -19.11 -12.62 16.72
C ARG A 243 -19.31 -13.62 15.56
N PRO A 244 -20.20 -14.61 15.72
CA PRO A 244 -20.43 -15.64 14.69
C PRO A 244 -21.03 -15.07 13.39
N ASP A 245 -21.60 -13.86 13.41
CA ASP A 245 -22.16 -13.20 12.23
C ASP A 245 -21.08 -12.61 11.31
N ARG A 246 -19.99 -12.07 11.86
CA ARG A 246 -19.05 -11.29 11.04
C ARG A 246 -17.64 -11.25 11.62
N VAL A 247 -16.67 -11.59 10.78
CA VAL A 247 -15.23 -11.50 11.07
C VAL A 247 -14.54 -10.67 10.01
N GLU A 248 -13.60 -9.82 10.43
CA GLU A 248 -12.74 -9.04 9.54
C GLU A 248 -11.33 -9.65 9.52
N VAL A 249 -10.76 -9.77 8.32
CA VAL A 249 -9.36 -10.15 8.09
C VAL A 249 -8.70 -9.04 7.31
N VAL A 250 -7.62 -8.48 7.85
CA VAL A 250 -6.80 -7.48 7.17
C VAL A 250 -5.65 -8.17 6.45
N HIS A 251 -5.55 -7.96 5.16
CA HIS A 251 -4.53 -8.57 4.31
C HIS A 251 -3.67 -7.53 3.59
N PHE A 252 -2.37 -7.48 3.90
CA PHE A 252 -1.42 -6.66 3.17
C PHE A 252 -1.10 -7.27 1.80
N SER A 253 -1.35 -6.52 0.74
CA SER A 253 -1.29 -7.01 -0.64
C SER A 253 -0.47 -6.12 -1.55
N GLY A 254 0.39 -6.75 -2.37
CA GLY A 254 1.09 -6.07 -3.46
C GLY A 254 0.16 -5.76 -4.64
N ALA A 255 0.67 -4.93 -5.57
CA ALA A 255 -0.05 -4.48 -6.77
C ALA A 255 -0.74 -5.59 -7.57
N GLU A 256 -0.11 -6.76 -7.73
CA GLU A 256 -0.67 -7.87 -8.51
C GLU A 256 -1.96 -8.41 -7.89
N MET A 257 -1.95 -8.68 -6.58
CA MET A 257 -3.14 -9.14 -5.86
C MET A 257 -4.23 -8.06 -5.84
N MET A 258 -3.85 -6.79 -5.70
CA MET A 258 -4.78 -5.67 -5.81
C MET A 258 -5.43 -5.60 -7.20
N ASN A 259 -4.67 -5.86 -8.27
CA ASN A 259 -5.20 -5.94 -9.62
C ASN A 259 -6.12 -7.15 -9.81
N TYR A 260 -5.72 -8.30 -9.27
CA TYR A 260 -6.44 -9.56 -9.37
C TYR A 260 -7.80 -9.56 -8.67
N LEU A 261 -7.93 -8.87 -7.53
CA LEU A 261 -9.15 -8.90 -6.69
C LEU A 261 -9.93 -7.59 -6.62
N ILE A 262 -9.35 -6.45 -7.00
CA ILE A 262 -10.01 -5.13 -6.85
C ILE A 262 -9.98 -4.30 -8.14
N LYS A 263 -8.80 -4.08 -8.74
CA LYS A 263 -8.65 -3.04 -9.79
C LYS A 263 -9.08 -3.51 -11.19
N ASN A 264 -8.82 -4.76 -11.58
CA ASN A 264 -9.30 -5.31 -12.85
C ASN A 264 -10.72 -5.87 -12.66
N ARG A 265 -11.74 -5.08 -13.04
CA ARG A 265 -13.16 -5.38 -12.76
C ARG A 265 -13.59 -6.78 -13.20
N ASN A 266 -13.19 -7.23 -14.39
CA ASN A 266 -13.64 -8.54 -14.91
C ASN A 266 -13.02 -9.68 -14.08
N HIS A 267 -11.69 -9.68 -13.91
CA HIS A 267 -11.02 -10.69 -13.10
C HIS A 267 -11.47 -10.65 -11.64
N ALA A 268 -11.60 -9.46 -11.06
CA ALA A 268 -12.06 -9.27 -9.69
C ALA A 268 -13.46 -9.86 -9.47
N GLN A 269 -14.39 -9.65 -10.40
CA GLN A 269 -15.74 -10.21 -10.33
C GLN A 269 -15.73 -11.74 -10.38
N ASP A 270 -15.00 -12.34 -11.33
CA ASP A 270 -14.92 -13.80 -11.47
C ASP A 270 -14.27 -14.45 -10.24
N ASN A 271 -13.15 -13.89 -9.77
CA ASN A 271 -12.45 -14.39 -8.58
C ASN A 271 -13.29 -14.24 -7.31
N THR A 272 -13.96 -13.09 -7.12
CA THR A 272 -14.83 -12.87 -5.96
C THR A 272 -16.01 -13.85 -5.98
N LYS A 273 -16.57 -14.14 -7.16
CA LYS A 273 -17.64 -15.12 -7.30
C LYS A 273 -17.16 -16.54 -6.97
N GLU A 274 -15.99 -16.93 -7.48
CA GLU A 274 -15.39 -18.23 -7.16
C GLU A 274 -15.14 -18.38 -5.66
N LEU A 275 -14.46 -17.40 -5.03
CA LEU A 275 -14.19 -17.38 -3.59
C LEU A 275 -15.47 -17.46 -2.75
N ASN A 276 -16.53 -16.75 -3.14
CA ASN A 276 -17.82 -16.84 -2.46
C ASN A 276 -18.44 -18.23 -2.57
N ASN A 277 -18.42 -18.85 -3.75
CA ASN A 277 -18.96 -20.19 -3.95
C ASN A 277 -18.20 -21.23 -3.12
N LEU A 278 -16.88 -21.14 -3.09
CA LEU A 278 -16.03 -22.01 -2.27
C LEU A 278 -16.34 -21.82 -0.78
N TYR A 279 -16.42 -20.57 -0.33
CA TYR A 279 -16.71 -20.27 1.07
C TYR A 279 -18.11 -20.74 1.49
N GLU A 280 -19.15 -20.50 0.69
CA GLU A 280 -20.49 -21.02 0.99
C GLU A 280 -20.54 -22.55 1.01
N THR A 281 -19.73 -23.22 0.19
CA THR A 281 -19.60 -24.69 0.25
C THR A 281 -18.98 -25.14 1.57
N LEU A 282 -17.87 -24.51 2.00
CA LEU A 282 -17.31 -24.79 3.32
C LEU A 282 -18.30 -24.46 4.44
N ARG A 283 -19.04 -23.36 4.35
CA ARG A 283 -20.05 -22.99 5.36
C ARG A 283 -21.18 -24.00 5.47
N ARG A 284 -21.63 -24.59 4.35
CA ARG A 284 -22.64 -25.68 4.39
C ARG A 284 -22.11 -26.92 5.09
N GLU A 285 -20.83 -27.25 4.91
CA GLU A 285 -20.21 -28.41 5.56
C GLU A 285 -19.92 -28.16 7.05
N PHE A 286 -19.29 -27.04 7.37
CA PHE A 286 -18.79 -26.73 8.72
C PHE A 286 -19.79 -25.95 9.59
N GLY A 287 -20.92 -25.52 9.02
CA GLY A 287 -21.99 -24.83 9.74
C GLY A 287 -21.52 -23.56 10.45
N SER A 288 -21.96 -23.39 11.70
CA SER A 288 -21.68 -22.20 12.52
C SER A 288 -20.22 -22.05 12.95
N ILE A 289 -19.35 -23.02 12.62
CA ILE A 289 -17.91 -22.91 12.85
C ILE A 289 -17.32 -21.77 12.00
N LEU A 290 -17.87 -21.53 10.81
CA LEU A 290 -17.45 -20.45 9.92
C LEU A 290 -18.44 -19.27 10.00
N PRO A 291 -17.95 -18.02 10.02
CA PRO A 291 -18.82 -16.86 10.20
C PRO A 291 -19.80 -16.67 9.03
N ASP A 292 -20.92 -15.97 9.26
CA ASP A 292 -21.84 -15.62 8.18
C ASP A 292 -21.16 -14.75 7.12
N ILE A 293 -20.33 -13.81 7.56
CA ILE A 293 -19.60 -12.87 6.72
C ILE A 293 -18.12 -12.89 7.12
N LEU A 294 -17.26 -13.17 6.14
CA LEU A 294 -15.82 -12.95 6.22
C LEU A 294 -15.51 -11.71 5.38
N ASP A 295 -15.20 -10.59 6.03
CA ASP A 295 -14.74 -9.38 5.36
C ASP A 295 -13.23 -9.41 5.20
N PHE A 296 -12.80 -9.63 3.96
CA PHE A 296 -11.41 -9.63 3.57
C PHE A 296 -11.01 -8.22 3.09
N ARG A 297 -10.29 -7.49 3.94
CA ARG A 297 -9.80 -6.12 3.69
C ARG A 297 -8.42 -6.16 3.04
N LEU A 298 -8.34 -5.83 1.77
CA LEU A 298 -7.09 -5.77 1.03
C LEU A 298 -6.41 -4.41 1.18
N VAL A 299 -5.32 -4.35 1.95
CA VAL A 299 -4.53 -3.13 2.17
C VAL A 299 -3.36 -3.11 1.18
N PRO A 300 -3.28 -2.13 0.26
CA PRO A 300 -2.17 -2.06 -0.69
C PRO A 300 -0.85 -1.74 0.02
N THR A 301 0.26 -2.36 -0.41
CA THR A 301 1.61 -2.09 0.11
C THR A 301 2.43 -1.18 -0.80
N ASP A 302 1.85 -0.70 -1.90
CA ASP A 302 2.57 0.08 -2.92
C ASP A 302 3.15 1.38 -2.36
N MET A 303 2.39 2.09 -1.50
CA MET A 303 2.87 3.32 -0.86
C MET A 303 3.89 3.04 0.22
N ILE A 304 3.73 1.98 1.01
CA ILE A 304 4.76 1.53 1.95
C ILE A 304 6.08 1.35 1.20
N GLY A 305 6.06 0.67 0.06
CA GLY A 305 7.26 0.42 -0.75
C GLY A 305 7.94 1.68 -1.31
N LYS A 306 7.21 2.79 -1.46
CA LYS A 306 7.78 4.08 -1.88
C LYS A 306 8.35 4.89 -0.72
N ILE A 307 7.87 4.66 0.49
CA ILE A 307 8.16 5.48 1.67
C ILE A 307 9.24 4.84 2.54
N VAL A 308 9.36 3.52 2.52
CA VAL A 308 10.47 2.83 3.22
C VAL A 308 11.82 3.30 2.68
N THR A 309 12.75 3.54 3.58
CA THR A 309 14.12 4.01 3.28
C THR A 309 15.16 3.10 3.90
N ASP A 310 16.39 3.17 3.37
CA ASP A 310 17.55 2.44 3.87
C ASP A 310 18.43 3.24 4.85
N THR A 311 18.19 4.55 4.97
CA THR A 311 18.87 5.42 5.92
C THR A 311 17.91 6.15 6.84
N GLU A 312 18.36 6.38 8.08
CA GLU A 312 17.63 7.14 9.09
C GLU A 312 17.48 8.62 8.70
N THR A 313 18.50 9.18 8.04
CA THR A 313 18.50 10.57 7.55
C THR A 313 17.36 10.79 6.55
N THR A 314 17.30 9.98 5.50
CA THR A 314 16.22 10.06 4.51
C THR A 314 14.86 9.81 5.16
N SER A 315 14.77 8.88 6.12
CA SER A 315 13.52 8.67 6.85
C SER A 315 13.06 9.91 7.60
N LYS A 316 13.97 10.69 8.20
CA LYS A 316 13.64 11.94 8.92
C LYS A 316 13.21 13.05 7.96
N GLU A 317 13.85 13.16 6.81
CA GLU A 317 13.45 14.12 5.76
C GLU A 317 12.05 13.82 5.24
N VAL A 318 11.76 12.54 4.96
CA VAL A 318 10.43 12.10 4.54
C VAL A 318 9.40 12.28 5.68
N ASP A 319 9.80 12.10 6.95
CA ASP A 319 8.92 12.39 8.09
C ASP A 319 8.57 13.88 8.19
N GLU A 320 9.56 14.75 7.99
CA GLU A 320 9.35 16.19 7.94
C GLU A 320 8.39 16.59 6.81
N LEU A 321 8.47 15.92 5.66
CA LEU A 321 7.53 16.11 4.55
C LEU A 321 6.07 15.83 4.97
N PHE A 322 5.82 14.74 5.66
CA PHE A 322 4.48 14.38 6.13
C PHE A 322 3.97 15.35 7.20
N ILE A 323 4.82 15.71 8.17
CA ILE A 323 4.51 16.70 9.22
C ILE A 323 4.15 18.06 8.60
N ASN A 324 4.96 18.53 7.64
CA ASN A 324 4.72 19.81 6.98
C ASN A 324 3.44 19.78 6.14
N ASN A 325 3.11 18.67 5.48
CA ASN A 325 1.82 18.53 4.78
C ASN A 325 0.63 18.58 5.73
N GLN A 326 0.74 17.96 6.92
CA GLN A 326 -0.30 18.06 7.94
C GLN A 326 -0.46 19.51 8.43
N ARG A 327 0.65 20.18 8.78
CA ARG A 327 0.65 21.60 9.17
C ARG A 327 0.06 22.50 8.09
N LEU A 328 0.34 22.22 6.82
CA LEU A 328 -0.22 22.95 5.70
C LEU A 328 -1.75 22.81 5.64
N SER A 329 -2.26 21.59 5.83
CA SER A 329 -3.70 21.32 5.87
C SER A 329 -4.38 22.05 7.04
N GLU A 330 -3.77 22.01 8.22
CA GLU A 330 -4.24 22.72 9.42
C GLU A 330 -4.21 24.24 9.22
N ALA A 331 -3.15 24.80 8.62
CA ALA A 331 -3.04 26.21 8.31
C ALA A 331 -4.11 26.65 7.30
N TYR A 332 -4.42 25.85 6.27
CA TYR A 332 -5.54 26.12 5.36
C TYR A 332 -6.91 26.07 6.06
N ALA A 333 -7.13 25.10 6.95
CA ALA A 333 -8.37 25.00 7.71
C ALA A 333 -8.53 26.18 8.69
N ASN A 334 -7.46 26.57 9.37
CA ASN A 334 -7.44 27.74 10.26
C ASN A 334 -7.64 29.03 9.46
N ARG A 335 -7.03 29.17 8.28
CA ARG A 335 -7.27 30.28 7.36
C ARG A 335 -8.74 30.36 6.92
N GLN A 336 -9.38 29.21 6.70
CA GLN A 336 -10.80 29.17 6.36
C GLN A 336 -11.69 29.58 7.55
N LYS A 337 -11.32 29.20 8.78
CA LYS A 337 -12.02 29.59 10.00
C LYS A 337 -11.79 31.05 10.40
N SER A 338 -10.61 31.58 10.14
CA SER A 338 -10.22 32.96 10.49
C SER A 338 -10.73 33.98 9.48
N ARG A 339 -11.05 33.56 8.25
CA ARG A 339 -11.91 34.35 7.36
C ARG A 339 -13.23 34.60 8.08
N GLY A 340 -13.55 35.89 8.28
CA GLY A 340 -14.84 36.32 8.81
C GLY A 340 -15.99 36.00 7.84
N LEU A 341 -16.84 36.97 7.53
CA LEU A 341 -17.93 36.75 6.58
C LEU A 341 -17.38 36.40 5.19
N SER A 342 -17.98 35.42 4.51
CA SER A 342 -17.68 35.11 3.11
C SER A 342 -17.97 36.32 2.21
N ALA A 343 -17.35 36.40 1.04
CA ALA A 343 -17.60 37.48 0.10
C ALA A 343 -19.08 37.62 -0.29
N GLU A 344 -19.82 36.49 -0.32
CA GLU A 344 -21.26 36.50 -0.59
C GLU A 344 -22.05 36.99 0.63
N GLU A 345 -21.69 36.61 1.86
CA GLU A 345 -22.33 37.16 3.08
C GLU A 345 -22.06 38.66 3.23
N ILE A 346 -20.85 39.13 2.95
CA ILE A 346 -20.51 40.57 2.94
C ILE A 346 -21.35 41.30 1.89
N LYS A 347 -21.44 40.72 0.68
CA LYS A 347 -22.24 41.28 -0.41
C LYS A 347 -23.72 41.35 -0.04
N GLN A 348 -24.31 40.27 0.48
CA GLN A 348 -25.72 40.26 0.90
C GLN A 348 -25.97 41.25 2.04
N ARG A 349 -25.05 41.33 3.02
CA ARG A 349 -25.13 42.31 4.10
C ARG A 349 -25.16 43.73 3.56
N VAL A 350 -24.18 44.10 2.72
CA VAL A 350 -24.09 45.47 2.17
C VAL A 350 -25.27 45.79 1.25
N LEU A 351 -25.77 44.82 0.48
CA LEU A 351 -26.96 44.99 -0.37
C LEU A 351 -28.26 45.16 0.43
N SER A 352 -28.31 44.70 1.68
CA SER A 352 -29.45 44.86 2.58
C SER A 352 -29.48 46.19 3.33
N LEU A 353 -28.41 47.00 3.25
CA LEU A 353 -28.31 48.28 3.96
C LEU A 353 -29.08 49.38 3.24
N ASP A 354 -29.73 50.23 4.03
CA ASP A 354 -30.26 51.51 3.55
C ASP A 354 -29.16 52.57 3.39
N GLU A 355 -29.51 53.74 2.87
CA GLU A 355 -28.56 54.82 2.60
C GLU A 355 -27.85 55.35 3.85
N GLN A 356 -28.57 55.49 4.96
CA GLN A 356 -27.97 55.92 6.23
C GLN A 356 -26.97 54.88 6.74
N ALA A 357 -27.31 53.59 6.65
CA ALA A 357 -26.45 52.51 7.10
C ALA A 357 -25.23 52.32 6.19
N ILE A 358 -25.36 52.49 4.86
CA ILE A 358 -24.22 52.49 3.93
C ILE A 358 -23.26 53.63 4.27
N THR A 359 -23.78 54.85 4.46
CA THR A 359 -22.97 56.02 4.80
C THR A 359 -22.23 55.82 6.13
N GLN A 360 -22.95 55.38 7.16
CA GLN A 360 -22.38 55.08 8.47
C GLN A 360 -21.26 54.02 8.36
N ARG A 361 -21.47 52.97 7.58
CA ARG A 361 -20.49 51.90 7.42
C ARG A 361 -19.22 52.36 6.71
N ILE A 362 -19.33 53.23 5.71
CA ILE A 362 -18.18 53.83 5.02
C ILE A 362 -17.36 54.69 5.99
N LEU A 363 -18.03 55.48 6.84
CA LEU A 363 -17.37 56.30 7.85
C LEU A 363 -16.66 55.46 8.92
N GLU A 364 -17.26 54.33 9.35
CA GLU A 364 -16.61 53.38 10.26
C GLU A 364 -15.33 52.78 9.67
N LEU A 365 -15.37 52.33 8.41
CA LEU A 365 -14.18 51.81 7.72
C LEU A 365 -13.11 52.88 7.55
N TYR A 366 -13.51 54.11 7.26
CA TYR A 366 -12.59 55.24 7.14
C TYR A 366 -11.97 55.64 8.48
N ALA A 367 -12.71 55.52 9.60
CA ALA A 367 -12.16 55.79 10.94
C ALA A 367 -11.03 54.81 11.31
N GLN A 368 -11.06 53.59 10.77
CA GLN A 368 -10.06 52.55 10.99
C GLN A 368 -8.93 52.56 9.93
N ILE A 369 -8.98 53.49 8.98
CA ILE A 369 -8.11 53.50 7.79
C ILE A 369 -6.62 53.52 8.11
N GLY A 370 -6.22 54.12 9.24
CA GLY A 370 -4.82 54.25 9.65
C GLY A 370 -4.07 52.92 9.75
N ASN A 371 -4.79 51.86 10.13
CA ASN A 371 -4.24 50.53 10.42
C ASN A 371 -4.19 49.59 9.20
N LEU A 372 -4.52 50.08 8.00
CA LEU A 372 -4.65 49.26 6.79
C LEU A 372 -3.49 49.44 5.78
N PRO A 373 -3.21 48.45 4.91
CA PRO A 373 -2.27 48.57 3.80
C PRO A 373 -2.66 49.66 2.77
N GLY A 374 -1.67 50.29 2.13
CA GLY A 374 -1.86 51.47 1.26
C GLY A 374 -2.87 51.28 0.12
N ARG A 375 -2.94 50.10 -0.49
CA ARG A 375 -3.91 49.80 -1.57
C ARG A 375 -5.36 49.79 -1.06
N ILE A 376 -5.57 49.36 0.19
CA ILE A 376 -6.89 49.28 0.83
C ILE A 376 -7.29 50.66 1.36
N LYS A 377 -6.33 51.41 1.94
CA LYS A 377 -6.52 52.82 2.31
C LYS A 377 -7.07 53.64 1.13
N LYS A 378 -6.42 53.53 -0.03
CA LYS A 378 -6.88 54.21 -1.24
C LYS A 378 -8.32 53.81 -1.60
N LYS A 379 -8.62 52.51 -1.58
CA LYS A 379 -9.96 51.98 -1.91
C LYS A 379 -11.05 52.50 -0.97
N ILE A 380 -10.77 52.63 0.33
CA ILE A 380 -11.72 53.18 1.32
C ILE A 380 -11.86 54.70 1.17
N SER A 381 -10.76 55.41 0.89
CA SER A 381 -10.81 56.85 0.59
C SER A 381 -11.65 57.13 -0.65
N ASP A 382 -11.40 56.38 -1.74
CA ASP A 382 -12.15 56.51 -2.99
C ASP A 382 -13.65 56.28 -2.77
N VAL A 383 -14.04 55.32 -1.91
CA VAL A 383 -15.46 55.08 -1.56
C VAL A 383 -16.06 56.21 -0.74
N LYS A 384 -15.30 56.78 0.20
CA LYS A 384 -15.76 57.90 1.02
C LYS A 384 -15.94 59.17 0.19
N ASP A 385 -15.00 59.47 -0.69
CA ASP A 385 -15.04 60.68 -1.52
C ASP A 385 -16.25 60.66 -2.47
N MET A 386 -16.76 59.47 -2.81
CA MET A 386 -17.98 59.31 -3.59
C MET A 386 -19.29 59.59 -2.82
N LEU A 387 -19.25 59.79 -1.50
CA LEU A 387 -20.43 60.09 -0.68
C LEU A 387 -21.04 61.47 -0.98
N GLU A 388 -20.27 62.41 -1.53
CA GLU A 388 -20.73 63.78 -1.84
C GLU A 388 -21.89 63.80 -2.85
N ASP A 389 -22.01 62.76 -3.69
CA ASP A 389 -23.05 62.58 -4.72
C ASP A 389 -23.72 61.20 -4.61
N PHE A 390 -24.25 60.86 -3.42
CA PHE A 390 -24.75 59.51 -3.13
C PHE A 390 -25.87 59.03 -4.08
N GLU A 391 -26.89 59.87 -4.33
CA GLU A 391 -28.03 59.49 -5.17
C GLU A 391 -27.61 59.14 -6.62
N ILE A 392 -26.64 59.86 -7.17
CA ILE A 392 -26.15 59.65 -8.54
C ILE A 392 -25.27 58.39 -8.61
N ASN A 393 -24.52 58.10 -7.54
CA ASN A 393 -23.48 57.07 -7.53
C ASN A 393 -23.82 55.81 -6.73
N ARG A 394 -25.02 55.69 -6.18
CA ARG A 394 -25.42 54.63 -5.23
C ARG A 394 -24.93 53.23 -5.61
N LYS A 395 -25.22 52.76 -6.84
CA LYS A 395 -24.79 51.42 -7.30
C LYS A 395 -23.27 51.23 -7.29
N LYS A 396 -22.52 52.27 -7.63
CA LYS A 396 -21.05 52.27 -7.67
C LYS A 396 -20.47 52.36 -6.26
N ILE A 397 -21.07 53.16 -5.37
CA ILE A 397 -20.72 53.23 -3.95
C ILE A 397 -20.93 51.87 -3.27
N THR A 398 -22.10 51.25 -3.45
CA THR A 398 -22.39 49.92 -2.88
C THR A 398 -21.42 48.86 -3.40
N GLY A 399 -21.13 48.85 -4.71
CA GLY A 399 -20.16 47.91 -5.30
C GLY A 399 -18.74 48.09 -4.77
N ASN A 400 -18.29 49.33 -4.62
CA ASN A 400 -16.96 49.63 -4.09
C ASN A 400 -16.88 49.39 -2.57
N LEU A 401 -17.96 49.63 -1.82
CA LEU A 401 -18.06 49.30 -0.39
C LEU A 401 -17.95 47.78 -0.16
N ILE A 402 -18.66 46.94 -0.94
CA ILE A 402 -18.50 45.48 -0.89
C ILE A 402 -17.02 45.11 -1.11
N SER A 403 -16.42 45.71 -2.13
CA SER A 403 -15.02 45.48 -2.49
C SER A 403 -14.01 45.95 -1.42
N ALA A 404 -14.36 46.95 -0.61
CA ALA A 404 -13.55 47.47 0.48
C ALA A 404 -13.75 46.61 1.75
N GLU A 405 -14.98 46.26 2.09
CA GLU A 405 -15.33 45.35 3.20
C GLU A 405 -14.65 43.99 3.06
N ILE A 406 -14.64 43.39 1.86
CA ILE A 406 -13.93 42.13 1.59
C ILE A 406 -12.43 42.29 1.87
N ALA A 407 -11.82 43.37 1.36
CA ALA A 407 -10.39 43.58 1.52
C ALA A 407 -10.00 43.88 2.98
N VAL A 408 -10.86 44.57 3.73
CA VAL A 408 -10.68 44.84 5.15
C VAL A 408 -10.85 43.57 5.99
N ASN A 409 -11.87 42.76 5.68
CA ASN A 409 -12.10 41.45 6.29
C ASN A 409 -10.91 40.51 6.05
N ASP A 410 -10.28 40.56 4.87
CA ASP A 410 -9.07 39.79 4.56
C ASP A 410 -7.84 40.26 5.37
N VAL A 411 -7.72 41.56 5.68
CA VAL A 411 -6.59 42.10 6.47
C VAL A 411 -6.73 41.85 7.97
N TYR A 412 -7.94 41.99 8.51
CA TYR A 412 -8.19 41.80 9.94
C TYR A 412 -8.45 40.33 10.31
N SER A 413 -8.70 39.46 9.34
CA SER A 413 -8.54 38.03 9.58
C SER A 413 -7.07 37.72 9.86
N GLU A 414 -6.78 36.74 10.73
CA GLU A 414 -5.43 36.16 10.94
C GLU A 414 -4.78 35.61 9.63
N GLY A 415 -5.44 35.79 8.49
CA GLY A 415 -5.09 35.26 7.18
C GLY A 415 -3.74 35.70 6.63
N VAL A 416 -3.20 36.89 6.97
CA VAL A 416 -1.88 37.34 6.44
C VAL A 416 -0.72 36.59 7.09
N GLU A 417 -0.75 36.37 8.41
CA GLU A 417 0.28 35.58 9.10
C GLU A 417 0.19 34.11 8.70
N LEU A 418 -1.03 33.58 8.59
CA LEU A 418 -1.30 32.24 8.07
C LEU A 418 -0.83 32.08 6.61
N ASP A 419 -0.95 33.13 5.78
CA ASP A 419 -0.46 33.09 4.39
C ASP A 419 1.06 33.02 4.30
N ILE A 420 1.78 33.74 5.16
CA ILE A 420 3.25 33.65 5.25
C ILE A 420 3.67 32.27 5.74
N GLU A 421 2.98 31.72 6.74
CA GLU A 421 3.23 30.37 7.25
C GLU A 421 3.00 29.30 6.17
N ILE A 422 1.88 29.38 5.44
CA ILE A 422 1.55 28.49 4.31
C ILE A 422 2.67 28.52 3.25
N ILE A 423 3.18 29.71 2.90
CA ILE A 423 4.27 29.84 1.91
C ILE A 423 5.55 29.16 2.43
N LYS A 424 5.94 29.41 3.69
CA LYS A 424 7.12 28.78 4.29
C LYS A 424 7.03 27.25 4.28
N ILE A 425 5.88 26.72 4.67
CA ILE A 425 5.64 25.27 4.68
C ILE A 425 5.71 24.69 3.27
N ARG A 426 5.13 25.36 2.26
CA ARG A 426 5.18 24.91 0.87
C ARG A 426 6.60 24.89 0.31
N ASN A 427 7.37 25.95 0.52
CA ASN A 427 8.77 25.97 0.08
C ASN A 427 9.57 24.83 0.71
N ARG A 428 9.36 24.58 2.02
CA ARG A 428 10.03 23.47 2.72
C ARG A 428 9.64 22.10 2.16
N ILE A 429 8.35 21.89 1.84
CA ILE A 429 7.87 20.67 1.18
C ILE A 429 8.58 20.48 -0.16
N SER A 430 8.69 21.52 -0.97
CA SER A 430 9.31 21.44 -2.28
C SER A 430 10.82 21.17 -2.21
N GLU A 431 11.55 21.81 -1.30
CA GLU A 431 12.98 21.56 -1.04
C GLU A 431 13.23 20.07 -0.76
N ILE A 432 12.54 19.53 0.25
CA ILE A 432 12.65 18.12 0.65
C ILE A 432 12.24 17.19 -0.51
N SER A 433 11.19 17.58 -1.26
CA SER A 433 10.70 16.79 -2.39
C SER A 433 11.68 16.78 -3.56
N ALA A 434 12.40 17.86 -3.83
CA ALA A 434 13.40 17.92 -4.90
C ALA A 434 14.62 17.04 -4.59
N GLU A 435 15.00 16.96 -3.31
CA GLU A 435 16.05 16.06 -2.82
C GLU A 435 15.61 14.59 -2.91
N ASN A 436 14.35 14.31 -2.56
CA ASN A 436 13.81 12.94 -2.49
C ASN A 436 13.16 12.42 -3.79
N GLN A 437 12.85 13.26 -4.78
CA GLN A 437 12.30 12.81 -6.07
C GLN A 437 13.24 11.92 -6.90
N LYS A 438 14.50 11.82 -6.49
CA LYS A 438 15.54 11.01 -7.14
C LYS A 438 15.67 9.60 -6.55
N THR A 439 14.98 9.26 -5.48
CA THR A 439 15.14 7.94 -4.86
C THR A 439 14.21 6.94 -5.54
N GLU A 440 14.81 6.04 -6.32
CA GLU A 440 14.17 4.81 -6.75
C GLU A 440 13.64 4.04 -5.53
N PRO A 441 12.63 3.17 -5.68
CA PRO A 441 12.15 2.34 -4.58
C PRO A 441 13.32 1.66 -3.87
N THR A 442 13.32 1.68 -2.53
CA THR A 442 14.44 1.12 -1.76
C THR A 442 14.66 -0.35 -2.11
N GLU A 443 15.82 -0.65 -2.71
CA GLU A 443 16.21 -2.00 -3.09
C GLU A 443 17.04 -2.68 -1.97
N ILE A 444 16.40 -2.89 -0.81
CA ILE A 444 16.95 -3.73 0.25
C ILE A 444 16.38 -5.15 0.13
N SER A 445 17.26 -6.16 0.16
CA SER A 445 16.89 -7.57 0.32
C SER A 445 17.14 -8.07 1.75
N GLN A 446 16.65 -9.27 2.08
CA GLN A 446 16.97 -9.90 3.37
C GLN A 446 18.48 -10.14 3.56
N PHE A 447 19.23 -10.36 2.47
CA PHE A 447 20.66 -10.67 2.56
C PHE A 447 21.50 -9.42 2.79
N ASP A 448 21.04 -8.25 2.33
CA ASP A 448 21.65 -6.97 2.71
C ASP A 448 21.56 -6.73 4.22
N ILE A 449 20.40 -7.07 4.83
CA ILE A 449 20.21 -6.96 6.28
C ILE A 449 21.14 -7.93 7.02
N ILE A 450 21.24 -9.19 6.57
CA ILE A 450 22.07 -10.21 7.22
C ILE A 450 23.56 -9.88 7.10
N LYS A 451 24.02 -9.56 5.90
CA LYS A 451 25.45 -9.39 5.60
C LYS A 451 25.99 -8.05 6.05
N ASP A 452 25.28 -6.97 5.71
CA ASP A 452 25.77 -5.60 5.86
C ASP A 452 25.09 -4.88 7.03
N ASN A 453 24.25 -5.58 7.81
CA ASN A 453 23.47 -5.01 8.92
C ASN A 453 22.64 -3.78 8.49
N LYS A 454 22.16 -3.78 7.23
CA LYS A 454 21.26 -2.73 6.74
C LYS A 454 19.98 -2.73 7.56
N LYS A 455 19.40 -1.54 7.73
CA LYS A 455 18.14 -1.33 8.43
C LYS A 455 17.10 -0.77 7.46
N ILE A 456 15.84 -1.08 7.73
CA ILE A 456 14.72 -0.49 7.02
C ILE A 456 14.05 0.50 7.96
N TYR A 457 13.89 1.73 7.47
CA TYR A 457 13.25 2.81 8.19
C TYR A 457 11.92 3.14 7.54
N PHE A 458 11.00 3.63 8.36
CA PHE A 458 9.72 4.15 7.93
C PHE A 458 9.40 5.39 8.78
N PRO A 459 8.97 6.50 8.17
CA PRO A 459 8.64 7.73 8.88
C PRO A 459 7.58 7.52 9.95
N GLU A 460 7.78 8.08 11.14
CA GLU A 460 6.91 7.84 12.29
C GLU A 460 5.52 8.46 12.07
N SER A 461 5.47 9.70 11.57
CA SER A 461 4.22 10.38 11.24
C SER A 461 3.40 9.66 10.17
N ALA A 462 4.05 8.89 9.29
CA ALA A 462 3.38 8.12 8.25
C ALA A 462 2.59 6.92 8.79
N ARG A 463 2.88 6.44 10.02
CA ARG A 463 2.20 5.27 10.62
C ARG A 463 0.73 5.52 10.92
N GLU A 464 0.38 6.77 11.23
CA GLU A 464 -1.00 7.20 11.52
C GLU A 464 -1.81 7.44 10.25
N LEU A 465 -1.15 7.60 9.10
CA LEU A 465 -1.78 7.95 7.84
C LEU A 465 -2.27 6.69 7.11
N SER A 466 -3.49 6.76 6.58
CA SER A 466 -4.02 5.73 5.70
C SER A 466 -3.24 5.65 4.38
N GLN A 467 -3.28 4.50 3.71
CA GLN A 467 -2.63 4.34 2.40
C GLN A 467 -3.08 5.41 1.39
N ARG A 468 -4.35 5.81 1.44
CA ARG A 468 -4.88 6.91 0.63
C ARG A 468 -4.27 8.26 1.00
N GLN A 469 -4.18 8.60 2.29
CA GLN A 469 -3.55 9.84 2.73
C GLN A 469 -2.06 9.88 2.36
N LEU A 470 -1.35 8.77 2.52
CA LEU A 470 0.05 8.65 2.09
C LEU A 470 0.18 8.92 0.59
N GLN A 471 -0.68 8.32 -0.23
CA GLN A 471 -0.69 8.51 -1.68
C GLN A 471 -1.00 9.97 -2.07
N ASP A 472 -1.96 10.61 -1.40
CA ASP A 472 -2.36 11.99 -1.65
C ASP A 472 -1.25 12.98 -1.31
N ILE A 473 -0.61 12.81 -0.15
CA ILE A 473 0.54 13.63 0.28
C ILE A 473 1.71 13.44 -0.67
N TRP A 474 2.08 12.19 -0.97
CA TRP A 474 3.18 11.91 -1.89
C TRP A 474 2.98 12.55 -3.27
N ASN A 475 1.76 12.46 -3.82
CA ASN A 475 1.42 13.09 -5.10
C ASN A 475 1.38 14.61 -5.03
N TYR A 476 1.03 15.20 -3.88
CA TYR A 476 1.11 16.64 -3.68
C TYR A 476 2.57 17.11 -3.69
N SER A 477 3.42 16.46 -2.90
CA SER A 477 4.86 16.75 -2.81
C SER A 477 5.56 16.69 -4.17
N ILE A 478 5.24 15.68 -5.00
CA ILE A 478 5.77 15.58 -6.38
C ILE A 478 5.34 16.79 -7.24
N ARG A 479 4.08 17.21 -7.13
CA ARG A 479 3.54 18.33 -7.92
C ARG A 479 4.15 19.67 -7.54
N GLU A 480 4.40 19.91 -6.25
CA GLU A 480 4.98 21.17 -5.77
C GLU A 480 6.43 21.31 -6.22
N SER A 481 7.28 20.29 -6.04
CA SER A 481 8.65 20.36 -6.55
C SER A 481 8.70 20.45 -8.09
N SER A 482 7.78 19.80 -8.81
CA SER A 482 7.66 19.97 -10.28
C SER A 482 7.29 21.41 -10.69
N ARG A 483 6.57 22.16 -9.84
CA ARG A 483 6.22 23.56 -10.09
C ARG A 483 7.41 24.48 -9.85
N GLU A 484 8.18 24.24 -8.78
CA GLU A 484 9.40 24.99 -8.51
C GLU A 484 10.47 24.77 -9.57
N LEU A 485 10.72 23.52 -9.98
CA LEU A 485 11.63 23.21 -11.10
C LEU A 485 11.25 23.98 -12.38
N LYS A 486 9.95 24.08 -12.70
CA LYS A 486 9.47 24.85 -13.86
C LYS A 486 9.65 26.36 -13.68
N GLN A 487 9.48 26.88 -12.46
CA GLN A 487 9.71 28.29 -12.17
C GLN A 487 11.20 28.60 -12.26
N GLU A 488 12.08 27.79 -11.68
CA GLU A 488 13.54 27.94 -11.77
C GLU A 488 14.01 27.93 -13.22
N ILE A 489 13.55 26.98 -14.05
CA ILE A 489 13.87 26.93 -15.49
C ILE A 489 13.40 28.20 -16.21
N GLN A 490 12.18 28.68 -15.93
CA GLN A 490 11.69 29.94 -16.52
C GLN A 490 12.48 31.16 -16.05
N THR A 491 12.98 31.16 -14.80
CA THR A 491 13.82 32.26 -14.29
C THR A 491 15.22 32.22 -14.87
N SER A 492 15.80 31.03 -15.09
CA SER A 492 17.10 30.87 -15.75
C SER A 492 17.04 31.22 -17.22
N GLU A 493 16.01 30.81 -17.95
CA GLU A 493 15.80 31.17 -19.37
C GLU A 493 15.61 32.69 -19.54
N ASN A 494 14.86 33.33 -18.63
CA ASN A 494 14.71 34.80 -18.64
C ASN A 494 16.01 35.54 -18.28
N ASN A 495 16.84 34.98 -17.38
CA ASN A 495 18.13 35.57 -17.03
C ASN A 495 19.18 35.40 -18.13
N GLU A 496 19.16 34.29 -18.88
CA GLU A 496 20.00 34.10 -20.07
C GLU A 496 19.61 35.06 -21.20
N LEU A 497 18.30 35.23 -21.47
CA LEU A 497 17.77 36.20 -22.44
C LEU A 497 18.10 37.67 -22.08
N HIS A 498 18.21 37.99 -20.78
CA HIS A 498 18.63 39.32 -20.33
C HIS A 498 20.16 39.53 -20.33
N SER A 499 20.96 38.46 -20.41
CA SER A 499 22.42 38.56 -20.53
C SER A 499 22.91 38.86 -21.95
N GLU A 500 22.11 38.53 -22.97
CA GLU A 500 22.41 38.83 -24.39
C GLU A 500 21.97 40.23 -24.85
N PHE A 501 21.18 40.96 -24.03
CA PHE A 501 20.73 42.33 -24.32
C PHE A 501 21.33 43.36 -23.34
N LYS A 502 22.66 43.43 -23.25
CA LYS A 502 23.34 44.68 -22.89
C LYS A 502 23.82 45.36 -24.17
N PRO A 503 23.16 46.43 -24.65
CA PRO A 503 23.73 47.21 -25.73
C PRO A 503 25.03 47.84 -25.22
N LYS A 504 26.14 47.52 -25.89
CA LYS A 504 27.40 48.26 -25.74
C LYS A 504 27.13 49.68 -26.22
N LEU A 505 26.88 50.60 -25.28
CA LEU A 505 26.99 52.02 -25.54
C LEU A 505 28.48 52.34 -25.73
N LYS A 506 28.83 52.77 -26.94
CA LYS A 506 30.07 53.48 -27.26
C LYS A 506 29.84 54.97 -27.07
#